data_AF-A0A2N6DH32-F1
#
_entry.id   AF-A0A2N6DH32-F1
#
_cell.length_a   1.000
_cell.length_b   1.000
_cell.length_c   1.000
_cell.angle_alpha   90.00
_cell.angle_beta   90.00
_cell.angle_gamma   90.00
#
_symmetry.space_group_name_H-M   'P 1'
#
loop_
_entity.id
_entity.type
_entity.pdbx_description
1 polymer ?
#
loop_
_entity_poly.entity_id
_entity_poly.type
_entity_poly.pdbx_seq_one_letter_code
_entity_poly.pdbx_strand_id
1 'polypeptide(L)'
;MDNKKIGFIGAGNMAEAFVKGMLKAAGPLDLAVSDLNTNRLDVFRNQYGVEGVTKDNRKVVEYADVIIIAVKPQIIPAILDEVADLVLEDKLIVSIAAGVTTATIEKHLPDGTRVVRVMPNTPALVGLGAFGICKGNNASSDDIELVETMMNTVGISVVVGEDRMDAITGLSGSGPAYVYTFIDALADAGVNMGLTRVNATKLAAQTVLGAAVMVLETGIHPMQLKDNVTTPAGTTICALHELDKGAFKSTVMSAVEAATKKAEKLGKSSK
;
A
#
# COMPACT_ATOMS: atom_id res chain seq x y z
N MET A 1 -5.61 18.89 0.01
CA MET A 1 -6.72 18.09 -0.56
C MET A 1 -7.95 18.95 -0.80
N ASP A 2 -8.13 20.01 -0.02
CA ASP A 2 -9.22 20.99 -0.16
C ASP A 2 -9.41 21.48 -1.61
N ASN A 3 -10.67 21.52 -2.06
CA ASN A 3 -11.12 21.92 -3.39
C ASN A 3 -10.63 21.08 -4.58
N LYS A 4 -10.12 19.85 -4.35
CA LYS A 4 -9.82 18.90 -5.44
C LYS A 4 -10.90 17.85 -5.57
N LYS A 5 -11.34 17.60 -6.81
CA LYS A 5 -12.22 16.48 -7.16
C LYS A 5 -11.38 15.23 -7.35
N ILE A 6 -11.68 14.18 -6.61
CA ILE A 6 -10.90 12.92 -6.63
C ILE A 6 -11.76 11.81 -7.24
N GLY A 7 -11.25 11.21 -8.30
CA GLY A 7 -11.88 10.11 -9.01
C GLY A 7 -11.17 8.79 -8.74
N PHE A 8 -11.92 7.71 -8.57
CA PHE A 8 -11.38 6.35 -8.53
C PHE A 8 -11.91 5.54 -9.71
N ILE A 9 -11.01 4.96 -10.49
CA ILE A 9 -11.34 3.91 -11.45
C ILE A 9 -11.07 2.57 -10.78
N GLY A 10 -12.15 1.86 -10.43
CA GLY A 10 -12.15 0.65 -9.61
C GLY A 10 -12.61 0.93 -8.18
N ALA A 11 -13.61 0.19 -7.71
CA ALA A 11 -14.20 0.26 -6.38
C ALA A 11 -13.76 -0.91 -5.48
N GLY A 12 -12.54 -1.41 -5.68
CA GLY A 12 -11.98 -2.53 -4.89
C GLY A 12 -11.67 -2.15 -3.44
N ASN A 13 -11.14 -3.12 -2.68
CA ASN A 13 -10.81 -2.94 -1.26
C ASN A 13 -9.80 -1.80 -1.02
N MET A 14 -8.85 -1.57 -1.94
CA MET A 14 -7.87 -0.49 -1.79
C MET A 14 -8.46 0.89 -2.04
N ALA A 15 -9.32 1.04 -3.06
CA ALA A 15 -10.06 2.28 -3.25
C ALA A 15 -10.92 2.61 -2.02
N GLU A 16 -11.57 1.59 -1.44
CA GLU A 16 -12.38 1.76 -0.23
C GLU A 16 -11.53 2.18 0.97
N ALA A 17 -10.34 1.58 1.15
CA ALA A 17 -9.41 1.97 2.21
C ALA A 17 -9.06 3.46 2.12
N PHE A 18 -8.64 3.91 0.93
CA PHE A 18 -8.27 5.30 0.70
C PHE A 18 -9.45 6.25 0.89
N VAL A 19 -10.62 5.96 0.29
CA VAL A 19 -11.82 6.81 0.48
C VAL A 19 -12.19 6.92 1.95
N LYS A 20 -12.24 5.80 2.68
CA LYS A 20 -12.53 5.80 4.12
C LYS A 20 -11.53 6.64 4.91
N GLY A 21 -10.23 6.49 4.64
CA GLY A 21 -9.18 7.23 5.34
C GLY A 21 -9.20 8.72 5.05
N MET A 22 -9.34 9.09 3.77
CA MET A 22 -9.42 10.48 3.34
C MET A 22 -10.64 11.18 3.93
N LEU A 23 -11.82 10.55 3.90
CA LEU A 23 -13.03 11.11 4.51
C LEU A 23 -12.89 11.27 6.03
N LYS A 24 -12.24 10.31 6.70
CA LYS A 24 -11.98 10.40 8.15
C LYS A 24 -11.02 11.55 8.48
N ALA A 25 -10.00 11.78 7.66
CA ALA A 25 -8.96 12.78 7.90
C ALA A 25 -9.40 14.20 7.51
N ALA A 26 -10.09 14.36 6.38
CA ALA A 26 -10.41 15.66 5.79
C ALA A 26 -11.90 16.04 5.88
N GLY A 27 -12.78 15.12 6.29
CA GLY A 27 -14.23 15.34 6.26
C GLY A 27 -14.82 15.10 4.87
N PRO A 28 -15.94 15.75 4.51
CA PRO A 28 -16.57 15.61 3.20
C PRO A 28 -15.61 15.98 2.06
N LEU A 29 -15.56 15.15 1.02
CA LEU A 29 -14.73 15.33 -0.16
C LEU A 29 -15.57 15.17 -1.43
N ASP A 30 -15.17 15.86 -2.49
CA ASP A 30 -15.74 15.74 -3.84
C ASP A 30 -15.21 14.47 -4.53
N LEU A 31 -15.98 13.38 -4.42
CA LEU A 31 -15.56 12.04 -4.86
C LEU A 31 -16.41 11.51 -6.02
N ALA A 32 -15.76 10.85 -6.97
CA ALA A 32 -16.40 10.02 -7.98
C ALA A 32 -15.73 8.64 -8.05
N VAL A 33 -16.51 7.59 -8.31
CA VAL A 33 -16.01 6.21 -8.33
C VAL A 33 -16.67 5.42 -9.45
N SER A 34 -15.87 4.72 -10.26
CA SER A 34 -16.36 3.77 -11.26
C SER A 34 -16.01 2.32 -10.92
N ASP A 35 -16.93 1.40 -11.21
CA ASP A 35 -16.69 -0.04 -11.21
C ASP A 35 -17.80 -0.76 -11.99
N LEU A 36 -17.50 -1.92 -12.58
CA LEU A 36 -18.52 -2.74 -13.23
C LEU A 36 -19.45 -3.41 -12.20
N ASN A 37 -18.94 -3.63 -10.98
CA ASN A 37 -19.65 -4.27 -9.87
C ASN A 37 -20.54 -3.27 -9.12
N THR A 38 -21.85 -3.35 -9.34
CA THR A 38 -22.84 -2.49 -8.69
C THR A 38 -22.85 -2.63 -7.18
N ASN A 39 -22.64 -3.83 -6.64
CA ASN A 39 -22.64 -4.04 -5.20
C ASN A 39 -21.51 -3.27 -4.52
N ARG A 40 -20.37 -3.12 -5.22
CA ARG A 40 -19.27 -2.29 -4.73
C ARG A 40 -19.64 -0.81 -4.81
N LEU A 41 -20.22 -0.34 -5.91
CA LEU A 41 -20.70 1.05 -6.01
C LEU A 41 -21.71 1.41 -4.92
N ASP A 42 -22.62 0.50 -4.56
CA ASP A 42 -23.59 0.73 -3.49
C ASP A 42 -22.94 0.87 -2.12
N VAL A 43 -21.80 0.21 -1.86
CA VAL A 43 -21.00 0.44 -0.64
C VAL A 43 -20.49 1.88 -0.61
N PHE A 44 -19.92 2.38 -1.72
CA PHE A 44 -19.43 3.76 -1.80
C PHE A 44 -20.53 4.80 -1.63
N ARG A 45 -21.70 4.57 -2.23
CA ARG A 45 -22.85 5.45 -2.07
C ARG A 45 -23.39 5.43 -0.63
N ASN A 46 -23.69 4.24 -0.11
CA ASN A 46 -24.46 4.11 1.13
C ASN A 46 -23.63 4.29 2.40
N GLN A 47 -22.37 3.83 2.41
CA GLN A 47 -21.51 3.90 3.59
C GLN A 47 -20.65 5.15 3.63
N TYR A 48 -20.23 5.65 2.47
CA TYR A 48 -19.26 6.74 2.36
C TYR A 48 -19.87 8.02 1.75
N GLY A 49 -21.14 8.01 1.37
CA GLY A 49 -21.84 9.19 0.85
C GLY A 49 -21.34 9.67 -0.52
N VAL A 50 -20.69 8.80 -1.29
CA VAL A 50 -20.16 9.17 -2.61
C VAL A 50 -21.33 9.25 -3.61
N GLU A 51 -21.68 10.46 -4.02
CA GLU A 51 -22.77 10.68 -4.99
C GLU A 51 -22.35 10.31 -6.42
N GLY A 52 -21.09 10.56 -6.79
CA GLY A 52 -20.53 10.34 -8.13
C GLY A 52 -20.19 8.88 -8.47
N VAL A 53 -21.06 7.92 -8.13
CA VAL A 53 -20.86 6.50 -8.46
C VAL A 53 -21.40 6.14 -9.85
N THR A 54 -20.61 5.46 -10.67
CA THR A 54 -20.95 5.16 -12.06
C THR A 54 -20.34 3.83 -12.54
N LYS A 55 -20.81 3.28 -13.66
CA LYS A 55 -20.13 2.16 -14.36
C LYS A 55 -19.18 2.62 -15.46
N ASP A 56 -19.18 3.91 -15.74
CA ASP A 56 -18.50 4.54 -16.87
C ASP A 56 -17.25 5.27 -16.37
N ASN A 57 -16.08 4.79 -16.78
CA ASN A 57 -14.80 5.36 -16.38
C ASN A 57 -14.63 6.80 -16.86
N ARG A 58 -15.14 7.10 -18.07
CA ARG A 58 -15.00 8.41 -18.70
C ARG A 58 -15.66 9.51 -17.86
N LYS A 59 -16.82 9.25 -17.28
CA LYS A 59 -17.51 10.19 -16.36
C LYS A 59 -16.68 10.53 -15.12
N VAL A 60 -15.90 9.58 -14.60
CA VAL A 60 -15.01 9.83 -13.46
C VAL A 60 -13.85 10.73 -13.88
N VAL A 61 -13.26 10.48 -15.06
CA VAL A 61 -12.14 11.27 -15.59
C VAL A 61 -12.58 12.68 -15.95
N GLU A 62 -13.77 12.87 -16.54
CA GLU A 62 -14.33 14.19 -16.83
C GLU A 62 -14.52 15.02 -15.54
N TYR A 63 -15.03 14.38 -14.48
CA TYR A 63 -15.30 15.05 -13.21
C TYR A 63 -14.05 15.40 -12.40
N ALA A 64 -13.06 14.50 -12.34
CA ALA A 64 -11.97 14.57 -11.36
C ALA A 64 -10.74 15.36 -11.83
N ASP A 65 -10.06 16.00 -10.87
CA ASP A 65 -8.73 16.60 -11.05
C ASP A 65 -7.62 15.58 -10.78
N VAL A 66 -7.86 14.66 -9.84
CA VAL A 66 -6.94 13.57 -9.48
C VAL A 66 -7.64 12.24 -9.71
N ILE A 67 -7.10 11.41 -10.60
CA ILE A 67 -7.69 10.13 -11.00
C ILE A 67 -6.82 8.99 -10.45
N ILE A 68 -7.37 8.22 -9.52
CA ILE A 68 -6.71 7.07 -8.92
C ILE A 68 -7.13 5.78 -9.66
N ILE A 69 -6.18 5.14 -10.33
CA ILE A 69 -6.37 3.86 -11.04
C ILE A 69 -6.19 2.71 -10.04
N ALA A 70 -7.32 2.17 -9.58
CA ALA A 70 -7.44 1.17 -8.52
C ALA A 70 -7.95 -0.20 -9.04
N VAL A 71 -7.71 -0.48 -10.32
CA VAL A 71 -8.05 -1.75 -10.98
C VAL A 71 -6.89 -2.74 -11.00
N LYS A 72 -7.15 -3.94 -11.50
CA LYS A 72 -6.12 -4.97 -11.68
C LYS A 72 -5.11 -4.56 -12.77
N PRO A 73 -3.80 -4.85 -12.60
CA PRO A 73 -2.76 -4.45 -13.56
C PRO A 73 -3.05 -4.81 -15.02
N GLN A 74 -3.66 -5.98 -15.25
CA GLN A 74 -3.86 -6.54 -16.59
C GLN A 74 -4.82 -5.71 -17.46
N ILE A 75 -5.72 -4.93 -16.85
CA ILE A 75 -6.72 -4.15 -17.58
C ILE A 75 -6.39 -2.67 -17.67
N ILE A 76 -5.27 -2.24 -17.08
CA ILE A 76 -4.87 -0.83 -17.05
C ILE A 76 -4.62 -0.26 -18.45
N PRO A 77 -3.84 -0.91 -19.34
CA PRO A 77 -3.63 -0.39 -20.69
C PRO A 77 -4.94 -0.04 -21.42
N ALA A 78 -5.91 -0.96 -21.41
CA ALA A 78 -7.20 -0.77 -22.06
C ALA A 78 -8.03 0.36 -21.44
N ILE A 79 -7.98 0.52 -20.12
CA ILE A 79 -8.67 1.61 -19.42
C ILE A 79 -8.00 2.96 -19.71
N LEU A 80 -6.67 3.01 -19.79
CA LEU A 80 -5.95 4.24 -20.13
C LEU A 80 -6.27 4.65 -21.57
N ASP A 81 -6.26 3.71 -22.52
CA ASP A 81 -6.67 3.95 -23.92
C ASP A 81 -8.13 4.43 -24.01
N GLU A 82 -9.04 3.90 -23.18
CA GLU A 82 -10.45 4.29 -23.13
C GLU A 82 -10.65 5.76 -22.74
N VAL A 83 -9.79 6.30 -21.88
CA VAL A 83 -9.97 7.65 -21.29
C VAL A 83 -8.94 8.67 -21.76
N ALA A 84 -7.99 8.27 -22.60
CA ALA A 84 -6.83 9.08 -22.98
C ALA A 84 -7.19 10.47 -23.53
N ASP A 85 -8.27 10.58 -24.31
CA ASP A 85 -8.75 11.84 -24.89
C ASP A 85 -9.32 12.83 -23.85
N LEU A 86 -9.60 12.36 -22.63
CA LEU A 86 -10.13 13.16 -21.53
C LEU A 86 -9.05 13.57 -20.52
N VAL A 87 -7.84 13.00 -20.62
CA VAL A 87 -6.72 13.29 -19.72
C VAL A 87 -5.96 14.50 -20.23
N LEU A 88 -6.42 15.68 -19.81
CA LEU A 88 -5.82 16.98 -20.13
C LEU A 88 -4.70 17.34 -19.13
N GLU A 89 -3.90 18.37 -19.44
CA GLU A 89 -2.71 18.78 -18.66
C GLU A 89 -3.01 19.13 -17.19
N ASP A 90 -4.23 19.55 -16.88
CA ASP A 90 -4.70 19.92 -15.54
C ASP A 90 -5.04 18.72 -14.65
N LYS A 91 -4.98 17.49 -15.18
CA LYS A 91 -5.29 16.25 -14.45
C LYS A 91 -4.03 15.52 -13.97
N LEU A 92 -4.15 14.84 -12.83
CA LEU A 92 -3.12 13.99 -12.26
C LEU A 92 -3.58 12.54 -12.25
N ILE A 93 -2.80 11.65 -12.88
CA ILE A 93 -3.04 10.21 -12.83
C ILE A 93 -2.22 9.59 -11.71
N VAL A 94 -2.90 8.90 -10.80
CA VAL A 94 -2.27 8.16 -9.69
C VAL A 94 -2.55 6.67 -9.88
N SER A 95 -1.54 5.86 -10.14
CA SER A 95 -1.71 4.41 -10.25
C SER A 95 -1.30 3.72 -8.95
N ILE A 96 -2.19 2.89 -8.39
CA ILE A 96 -1.88 2.05 -7.22
C ILE A 96 -1.59 0.60 -7.60
N ALA A 97 -1.36 0.34 -8.89
CA ALA A 97 -1.27 -1.01 -9.43
C ALA A 97 0.13 -1.59 -9.33
N ALA A 98 0.20 -2.83 -8.86
CA ALA A 98 1.45 -3.57 -8.77
C ALA A 98 2.01 -3.86 -10.18
N GLY A 99 3.31 -3.60 -10.37
CA GLY A 99 4.06 -3.99 -11.57
C GLY A 99 3.80 -3.20 -12.84
N VAL A 100 2.98 -2.13 -12.81
CA VAL A 100 2.79 -1.25 -13.98
C VAL A 100 3.66 -0.01 -13.82
N THR A 101 4.62 0.19 -14.72
CA THR A 101 5.59 1.28 -14.63
C THR A 101 5.00 2.63 -15.01
N THR A 102 5.56 3.74 -14.54
CA THR A 102 5.13 5.09 -14.95
C THR A 102 5.27 5.25 -16.46
N ALA A 103 6.38 4.78 -17.05
CA ALA A 103 6.62 4.77 -18.49
C ALA A 103 5.55 3.97 -19.27
N THR A 104 5.05 2.86 -18.71
CA THR A 104 3.93 2.12 -19.30
C THR A 104 2.66 2.96 -19.29
N ILE A 105 2.34 3.61 -18.17
CA ILE A 105 1.14 4.45 -18.04
C ILE A 105 1.19 5.63 -19.00
N GLU A 106 2.32 6.34 -19.02
CA GLU A 106 2.55 7.51 -19.88
C GLU A 106 2.41 7.17 -21.37
N LYS A 107 2.86 5.97 -21.79
CA LYS A 107 2.74 5.51 -23.19
C LYS A 107 1.28 5.43 -23.68
N HIS A 108 0.33 5.20 -22.79
CA HIS A 108 -1.09 5.07 -23.12
C HIS A 108 -1.87 6.39 -22.99
N LEU A 109 -1.20 7.48 -22.62
CA LEU A 109 -1.83 8.77 -22.34
C LEU A 109 -1.17 9.86 -23.20
N PRO A 110 -1.81 11.03 -23.35
CA PRO A 110 -1.21 12.15 -24.07
C PRO A 110 0.15 12.55 -23.49
N ASP A 111 1.07 12.98 -24.37
CA ASP A 111 2.37 13.51 -23.97
C ASP A 111 2.20 14.68 -22.99
N GLY A 112 3.05 14.73 -21.96
CA GLY A 112 2.96 15.74 -20.90
C GLY A 112 2.05 15.35 -19.72
N THR A 113 1.35 14.21 -19.79
CA THR A 113 0.49 13.75 -18.68
C THR A 113 1.30 13.58 -17.38
N ARG A 114 0.74 14.12 -16.29
CA ARG A 114 1.31 14.01 -14.94
C ARG A 114 0.91 12.67 -14.33
N VAL A 115 1.90 11.83 -14.03
CA VAL A 115 1.71 10.48 -13.49
C VAL A 115 2.46 10.32 -12.18
N VAL A 116 1.79 9.78 -11.16
CA VAL A 116 2.39 9.29 -9.93
C VAL A 116 2.03 7.82 -9.75
N ARG A 117 3.01 7.01 -9.37
CA ARG A 117 2.80 5.60 -9.08
C ARG A 117 2.99 5.36 -7.58
N VAL A 118 2.04 4.66 -6.99
CA VAL A 118 2.03 4.25 -5.60
C VAL A 118 2.02 2.73 -5.54
N MET A 119 2.85 2.16 -4.66
CA MET A 119 2.79 0.74 -4.30
C MET A 119 2.23 0.60 -2.89
N PRO A 120 0.93 0.29 -2.73
CA PRO A 120 0.32 0.06 -1.43
C PRO A 120 0.47 -1.37 -0.92
N ASN A 121 0.04 -1.58 0.31
CA ASN A 121 -0.11 -2.90 0.92
C ASN A 121 -1.43 -3.03 1.70
N THR A 122 -1.80 -4.27 2.03
CA THR A 122 -3.11 -4.58 2.62
C THR A 122 -3.37 -4.00 4.02
N PRO A 123 -2.37 -3.75 4.90
CA PRO A 123 -2.57 -3.04 6.15
C PRO A 123 -3.22 -1.65 6.04
N ALA A 124 -3.24 -1.04 4.84
CA ALA A 124 -4.00 0.18 4.58
C ALA A 124 -5.50 0.05 4.92
N LEU A 125 -6.07 -1.16 4.85
CA LEU A 125 -7.48 -1.44 5.21
C LEU A 125 -7.81 -1.12 6.68
N VAL A 126 -6.79 -1.10 7.54
CA VAL A 126 -6.91 -0.76 8.96
C VAL A 126 -6.16 0.53 9.32
N GLY A 127 -5.77 1.32 8.32
CA GLY A 127 -5.07 2.60 8.49
C GLY A 127 -3.59 2.48 8.88
N LEU A 128 -2.97 1.32 8.67
CA LEU A 128 -1.56 1.05 9.00
C LEU A 128 -0.76 0.63 7.75
N GLY A 129 -1.09 1.22 6.59
CA GLY A 129 -0.43 0.96 5.33
C GLY A 129 1.03 1.45 5.29
N ALA A 130 1.81 0.87 4.38
CA ALA A 130 3.14 1.34 4.04
C ALA A 130 3.26 1.47 2.51
N PHE A 131 3.49 2.68 2.03
CA PHE A 131 3.40 3.05 0.62
C PHE A 131 4.78 3.45 0.07
N GLY A 132 5.16 2.92 -1.09
CA GLY A 132 6.22 3.52 -1.90
C GLY A 132 5.60 4.43 -2.95
N ILE A 133 6.16 5.62 -3.15
CA ILE A 133 5.68 6.60 -4.14
C ILE A 133 6.83 6.95 -5.07
N CYS A 134 6.55 7.00 -6.37
CA CYS A 134 7.49 7.50 -7.36
C CYS A 134 6.77 8.35 -8.41
N LYS A 135 7.48 9.34 -8.96
CA LYS A 135 6.95 10.24 -9.99
C LYS A 135 7.28 9.73 -11.38
N GLY A 136 6.36 9.95 -12.32
CA GLY A 136 6.64 9.91 -13.76
C GLY A 136 7.43 11.13 -14.22
N ASN A 137 7.57 11.27 -15.53
CA ASN A 137 8.41 12.29 -16.15
C ASN A 137 7.88 13.71 -15.96
N ASN A 138 6.55 13.89 -15.98
CA ASN A 138 5.92 15.22 -15.95
C ASN A 138 5.30 15.59 -14.59
N ALA A 139 5.30 14.68 -13.62
CA ALA A 139 4.76 14.99 -12.29
C ALA A 139 5.69 15.92 -11.50
N SER A 140 5.09 16.93 -10.89
CA SER A 140 5.78 17.95 -10.08
C SER A 140 6.04 17.46 -8.64
N SER A 141 6.80 18.23 -7.86
CA SER A 141 6.95 17.98 -6.43
C SER A 141 5.62 18.17 -5.69
N ASP A 142 4.82 19.17 -6.07
CA ASP A 142 3.50 19.43 -5.48
C ASP A 142 2.53 18.25 -5.72
N ASP A 143 2.63 17.58 -6.87
CA ASP A 143 1.86 16.36 -7.16
C ASP A 143 2.26 15.22 -6.20
N ILE A 144 3.55 15.08 -5.88
CA ILE A 144 4.03 14.07 -4.94
C ILE A 144 3.58 14.39 -3.52
N GLU A 145 3.69 15.64 -3.07
CA GLU A 145 3.22 16.07 -1.75
C GLU A 145 1.71 15.87 -1.60
N LEU A 146 0.93 16.13 -2.65
CA LEU A 146 -0.49 15.86 -2.69
C LEU A 146 -0.79 14.37 -2.54
N VAL A 147 -0.09 13.51 -3.27
CA VAL A 147 -0.29 12.06 -3.19
C VAL A 147 0.18 11.51 -1.83
N GLU A 148 1.31 11.96 -1.29
CA GLU A 148 1.75 11.63 0.07
C GLU A 148 0.69 11.99 1.10
N THR A 149 0.12 13.20 0.99
CA THR A 149 -0.97 13.65 1.86
C THR A 149 -2.18 12.71 1.79
N MET A 150 -2.57 12.26 0.59
CA MET A 150 -3.66 11.29 0.42
C MET A 150 -3.33 9.92 1.00
N MET A 151 -2.15 9.37 0.69
CA MET A 151 -1.74 8.03 1.14
C MET A 151 -1.54 7.96 2.65
N ASN A 152 -1.00 9.02 3.25
CA ASN A 152 -0.72 9.09 4.69
C ASN A 152 -2.00 9.17 5.56
N THR A 153 -3.19 9.33 4.95
CA THR A 153 -4.46 9.18 5.68
C THR A 153 -4.73 7.75 6.15
N VAL A 154 -4.04 6.76 5.58
CA VAL A 154 -4.20 5.33 5.89
C VAL A 154 -2.87 4.62 6.15
N GLY A 155 -1.81 5.35 6.48
CA GLY A 155 -0.51 4.76 6.78
C GLY A 155 0.65 5.73 6.65
N ILE A 156 1.82 5.21 6.27
CA ILE A 156 3.04 5.98 6.01
C ILE A 156 3.51 5.79 4.57
N SER A 157 4.15 6.80 4.00
CA SER A 157 4.71 6.75 2.66
C SER A 157 6.19 7.10 2.65
N VAL A 158 6.88 6.60 1.62
CA VAL A 158 8.26 6.96 1.30
C VAL A 158 8.36 7.25 -0.19
N VAL A 159 9.04 8.34 -0.56
CA VAL A 159 9.31 8.70 -1.96
C VAL A 159 10.61 8.05 -2.40
N VAL A 160 10.56 7.31 -3.51
CA VAL A 160 11.71 6.59 -4.06
C VAL A 160 11.77 6.74 -5.58
N GLY A 161 12.92 6.41 -6.17
CA GLY A 161 13.05 6.22 -7.60
C GLY A 161 12.24 5.02 -8.08
N GLU A 162 11.79 5.04 -9.34
CA GLU A 162 11.04 3.91 -9.91
C GLU A 162 11.85 2.60 -9.90
N ASP A 163 13.18 2.70 -10.01
CA ASP A 163 14.12 1.58 -9.91
C ASP A 163 14.17 0.92 -8.51
N ARG A 164 13.44 1.45 -7.52
CA ARG A 164 13.28 0.86 -6.19
C ARG A 164 11.87 0.32 -5.93
N MET A 165 10.91 0.50 -6.85
CA MET A 165 9.52 0.08 -6.62
C MET A 165 9.35 -1.45 -6.50
N ASP A 166 10.19 -2.23 -7.19
CA ASP A 166 10.19 -3.68 -7.05
C ASP A 166 10.76 -4.13 -5.70
N ALA A 167 11.73 -3.36 -5.15
CA ALA A 167 12.23 -3.57 -3.79
C ALA A 167 11.15 -3.24 -2.74
N ILE A 168 10.40 -2.15 -2.91
CA ILE A 168 9.23 -1.83 -2.08
C ILE A 168 8.20 -2.97 -2.13
N THR A 169 7.93 -3.52 -3.32
CA THR A 169 7.00 -4.66 -3.47
C THR A 169 7.47 -5.89 -2.70
N GLY A 170 8.77 -6.22 -2.75
CA GLY A 170 9.34 -7.34 -1.99
C GLY A 170 9.34 -7.10 -0.49
N LEU A 171 9.52 -5.85 -0.06
CA LEU A 171 9.57 -5.48 1.35
C LEU A 171 8.19 -5.26 1.97
N SER A 172 7.49 -4.18 1.60
CA SER A 172 6.23 -3.77 2.24
C SER A 172 4.98 -4.31 1.53
N GLY A 173 5.05 -4.57 0.22
CA GLY A 173 3.95 -5.18 -0.53
C GLY A 173 3.71 -6.64 -0.10
N SER A 174 4.78 -7.43 -0.05
CA SER A 174 4.76 -8.84 0.35
C SER A 174 4.96 -9.05 1.85
N GLY A 175 5.57 -8.06 2.53
CA GLY A 175 5.86 -8.05 3.97
C GLY A 175 4.76 -8.51 4.91
N PRO A 176 3.49 -8.09 4.74
CA PRO A 176 2.39 -8.52 5.59
C PRO A 176 2.29 -10.05 5.70
N ALA A 177 2.53 -10.78 4.61
CA ALA A 177 2.50 -12.25 4.64
C ALA A 177 3.60 -12.82 5.53
N TYR A 178 4.81 -12.26 5.49
CA TYR A 178 5.93 -12.69 6.35
C TYR A 178 5.59 -12.47 7.82
N VAL A 179 4.98 -11.32 8.12
CA VAL A 179 4.57 -10.96 9.48
C VAL A 179 3.44 -11.86 9.97
N TYR A 180 2.44 -12.20 9.13
CA TYR A 180 1.40 -13.16 9.50
C TYR A 180 1.97 -14.54 9.82
N THR A 181 2.91 -15.02 9.01
CA THR A 181 3.61 -16.29 9.30
C THR A 181 4.39 -16.23 10.62
N PHE A 182 5.02 -15.10 10.94
CA PHE A 182 5.72 -14.94 12.21
C PHE A 182 4.76 -14.91 13.41
N ILE A 183 3.64 -14.20 13.30
CA ILE A 183 2.59 -14.17 14.33
C ILE A 183 2.01 -15.57 14.56
N ASP A 184 1.76 -16.33 13.50
CA ASP A 184 1.26 -17.70 13.57
C ASP A 184 2.26 -18.63 14.26
N ALA A 185 3.53 -18.56 13.88
CA ALA A 185 4.60 -19.34 14.52
C ALA A 185 4.77 -19.01 16.02
N LEU A 186 4.67 -17.73 16.40
CA LEU A 186 4.69 -17.33 17.81
C LEU A 186 3.47 -17.87 18.57
N ALA A 187 2.30 -17.86 17.95
CA ALA A 187 1.08 -18.41 18.54
C ALA A 187 1.18 -19.93 18.74
N ASP A 188 1.68 -20.65 17.73
CA ASP A 188 1.96 -22.09 17.81
C ASP A 188 2.92 -22.43 18.96
N ALA A 189 4.02 -21.67 19.06
CA ALA A 189 4.97 -21.83 20.15
C ALA A 189 4.33 -21.55 21.53
N GLY A 190 3.48 -20.53 21.63
CA GLY A 190 2.72 -20.24 22.85
C GLY A 190 1.78 -21.37 23.24
N VAL A 191 1.09 -21.99 22.29
CA VAL A 191 0.24 -23.16 22.52
C VAL A 191 1.07 -24.37 22.98
N ASN A 192 2.22 -24.61 22.35
CA ASN A 192 3.15 -25.65 22.77
C ASN A 192 3.63 -25.47 24.23
N MET A 193 3.68 -24.22 24.71
CA MET A 193 4.01 -23.87 26.09
C MET A 193 2.78 -23.76 27.02
N GLY A 194 1.61 -24.24 26.58
CA GLY A 194 0.42 -24.38 27.43
C GLY A 194 -0.58 -23.23 27.37
N LEU A 195 -0.40 -22.25 26.49
CA LEU A 195 -1.42 -21.21 26.26
C LEU A 195 -2.58 -21.75 25.42
N THR A 196 -3.76 -21.15 25.57
CA THR A 196 -4.85 -21.39 24.62
C THR A 196 -4.53 -20.71 23.28
N ARG A 197 -5.00 -21.29 22.17
CA ARG A 197 -4.84 -20.71 20.82
C ARG A 197 -5.26 -19.24 20.77
N VAL A 198 -6.42 -18.93 21.33
CA VAL A 198 -6.98 -17.57 21.34
C VAL A 198 -6.04 -16.58 22.05
N ASN A 199 -5.54 -16.94 23.24
CA ASN A 199 -4.63 -16.06 23.98
C ASN A 199 -3.27 -15.96 23.27
N ALA A 200 -2.74 -17.06 22.77
CA ALA A 200 -1.44 -17.07 22.08
C ALA A 200 -1.45 -16.19 20.83
N THR A 201 -2.47 -16.31 19.97
CA THR A 201 -2.61 -15.45 18.78
C THR A 201 -2.76 -13.99 19.15
N LYS A 202 -3.58 -13.66 20.16
CA LYS A 202 -3.77 -12.27 20.62
C LYS A 202 -2.48 -11.67 21.15
N LEU A 203 -1.75 -12.39 22.00
CA LEU A 203 -0.48 -11.93 22.58
C LEU A 203 0.61 -11.80 21.50
N ALA A 204 0.70 -12.75 20.56
CA ALA A 204 1.65 -12.69 19.45
C ALA A 204 1.41 -11.46 18.57
N ALA A 205 0.17 -11.23 18.12
CA ALA A 205 -0.17 -10.08 17.30
C ALA A 205 0.11 -8.75 18.02
N GLN A 206 -0.27 -8.63 19.30
CA GLN A 206 0.00 -7.42 20.09
C GLN A 206 1.50 -7.20 20.33
N THR A 207 2.27 -8.26 20.53
CA THR A 207 3.73 -8.19 20.70
C THR A 207 4.40 -7.63 19.45
N VAL A 208 4.01 -8.13 18.27
CA VAL A 208 4.51 -7.63 16.98
C VAL A 208 4.12 -6.17 16.76
N LEU A 209 2.85 -5.82 17.01
CA LEU A 209 2.37 -4.42 16.89
C LEU A 209 3.16 -3.48 17.79
N GLY A 210 3.29 -3.81 19.08
CA GLY A 210 4.02 -2.99 20.04
C GLY A 210 5.49 -2.80 19.68
N ALA A 211 6.16 -3.87 19.24
CA ALA A 211 7.55 -3.78 18.78
C ALA A 211 7.71 -2.88 17.54
N ALA A 212 6.77 -2.97 16.58
CA ALA A 212 6.78 -2.11 15.40
C ALA A 212 6.53 -0.64 15.75
N VAL A 213 5.56 -0.36 16.63
CA VAL A 213 5.28 1.01 17.11
C VAL A 213 6.49 1.60 17.83
N MET A 214 7.18 0.81 18.68
CA MET A 214 8.41 1.26 19.34
C MET A 214 9.47 1.71 18.32
N VAL A 215 9.66 0.99 17.21
CA VAL A 215 10.60 1.39 16.16
C VAL A 215 10.16 2.71 15.51
N LEU A 216 8.88 2.82 15.14
CA LEU A 216 8.37 3.96 14.39
C LEU A 216 8.30 5.25 15.22
N GLU A 217 7.86 5.17 16.48
CA GLU A 217 7.64 6.36 17.32
C GLU A 217 8.90 6.83 18.03
N THR A 218 9.80 5.92 18.42
CA THR A 218 11.01 6.31 19.17
C THR A 218 12.18 6.66 18.26
N GLY A 219 12.20 6.18 17.01
CA GLY A 219 13.34 6.32 16.11
C GLY A 219 14.61 5.59 16.58
N ILE A 220 14.54 4.81 17.66
CA ILE A 220 15.68 4.05 18.19
C ILE A 220 15.98 2.90 17.24
N HIS A 221 17.27 2.72 16.93
CA HIS A 221 17.72 1.62 16.08
C HIS A 221 17.22 0.25 16.61
N PRO A 222 16.66 -0.64 15.77
CA PRO A 222 16.04 -1.89 16.24
C PRO A 222 16.96 -2.79 17.07
N MET A 223 18.27 -2.80 16.76
CA MET A 223 19.23 -3.59 17.56
C MET A 223 19.42 -3.03 18.97
N GLN A 224 19.30 -1.71 19.16
CA GLN A 224 19.33 -1.10 20.48
C GLN A 224 18.05 -1.42 21.27
N LEU A 225 16.88 -1.36 20.61
CA LEU A 225 15.61 -1.80 21.25
C LEU A 225 15.67 -3.27 21.69
N LYS A 226 16.25 -4.13 20.85
CA LYS A 226 16.51 -5.54 21.19
C LYS A 226 17.43 -5.66 22.40
N ASP A 227 18.53 -4.90 22.45
CA ASP A 227 19.46 -4.94 23.60
C ASP A 227 18.79 -4.43 24.89
N ASN A 228 17.92 -3.40 24.80
CA ASN A 228 17.20 -2.83 25.94
C ASN A 228 16.26 -3.85 26.63
N VAL A 229 15.76 -4.86 25.91
CA VAL A 229 14.89 -5.93 26.45
C VAL A 229 15.63 -7.25 26.70
N THR A 230 16.96 -7.25 26.55
CA THR A 230 17.80 -8.43 26.70
C THR A 230 18.62 -8.33 27.98
N THR A 231 18.19 -9.02 29.03
CA THR A 231 18.91 -9.05 30.31
C THR A 231 19.95 -10.19 30.35
N PRO A 232 21.06 -10.03 31.10
CA PRO A 232 22.05 -11.10 31.27
C PRO A 232 21.41 -12.38 31.81
N ALA A 233 21.67 -13.51 31.14
CA ALA A 233 21.08 -14.82 31.45
C ALA A 233 19.53 -14.86 31.50
N GLY A 234 18.86 -13.86 30.92
CA GLY A 234 17.40 -13.78 30.86
C GLY A 234 16.78 -14.69 29.80
N THR A 235 15.45 -14.78 29.80
CA THR A 235 14.69 -15.56 28.82
C THR A 235 14.91 -15.08 27.39
N THR A 236 14.98 -13.76 27.18
CA THR A 236 15.17 -13.14 25.86
C THR A 236 16.46 -13.57 25.18
N ILE A 237 17.60 -13.58 25.87
CA ILE A 237 18.89 -13.95 25.25
C ILE A 237 18.93 -15.42 24.85
N CYS A 238 18.31 -16.31 25.65
CA CYS A 238 18.17 -17.72 25.31
C CYS A 238 17.34 -17.91 24.03
N ALA A 239 16.22 -17.20 23.90
CA ALA A 239 15.39 -17.24 22.70
C ALA A 239 16.09 -16.65 21.46
N LEU A 240 16.78 -15.52 21.61
CA LEU A 240 17.56 -14.89 20.53
C LEU A 240 18.65 -15.84 20.01
N HIS A 241 19.31 -16.58 20.90
CA HIS A 241 20.32 -17.57 20.51
C HIS A 241 19.74 -18.68 19.62
N GLU A 242 18.53 -19.18 19.92
CA GLU A 242 17.85 -20.17 19.07
C GLU A 242 17.41 -19.57 17.71
N LEU A 243 16.97 -18.31 17.68
CA LEU A 243 16.66 -17.62 16.41
C LEU A 243 17.91 -17.45 15.54
N ASP A 244 19.06 -17.16 16.15
CA ASP A 244 20.34 -17.06 15.44
C ASP A 244 20.79 -18.42 14.90
N LYS A 245 20.63 -19.51 15.66
CA LYS A 245 20.88 -20.89 15.16
C LYS A 245 20.01 -21.23 13.95
N GLY A 246 18.76 -20.76 13.95
CA GLY A 246 17.82 -20.90 12.84
C GLY A 246 18.11 -19.99 11.63
N ALA A 247 19.22 -19.23 11.65
CA ALA A 247 19.59 -18.29 10.60
C ALA A 247 18.49 -17.26 10.27
N PHE A 248 17.70 -16.84 11.27
CA PHE A 248 16.50 -16.03 11.08
C PHE A 248 16.71 -14.82 10.15
N LYS A 249 17.76 -14.02 10.39
CA LYS A 249 18.08 -12.84 9.58
C LYS A 249 18.33 -13.18 8.11
N SER A 250 19.11 -14.23 7.84
CA SER A 250 19.44 -14.66 6.48
C SER A 250 18.19 -15.11 5.72
N THR A 251 17.30 -15.82 6.40
CA THR A 251 16.03 -16.29 5.82
C THR A 251 15.13 -15.12 5.44
N VAL A 252 14.98 -14.12 6.33
CA VAL A 252 14.18 -12.92 6.05
C VAL A 252 14.76 -12.12 4.88
N MET A 253 16.08 -11.90 4.85
CA MET A 253 16.75 -11.21 3.75
C MET A 253 16.52 -11.92 2.40
N SER A 254 16.64 -13.25 2.40
CA SER A 254 16.41 -14.07 1.20
C SER A 254 14.95 -14.00 0.72
N ALA A 255 13.99 -13.94 1.64
CA ALA A 255 12.56 -13.82 1.30
C ALA A 255 12.26 -12.50 0.57
N VAL A 256 12.78 -11.38 1.10
CA VAL A 256 12.62 -10.05 0.47
C VAL A 256 13.30 -10.05 -0.90
N GLU A 257 14.54 -10.53 -1.00
CA GLU A 257 15.27 -10.61 -2.28
C GLU A 257 14.52 -11.44 -3.33
N ALA A 258 13.99 -12.60 -2.94
CA ALA A 258 13.23 -13.47 -3.85
C ALA A 258 11.95 -12.79 -4.35
N ALA A 259 11.23 -12.09 -3.47
CA ALA A 259 10.02 -11.36 -3.83
C ALA A 259 10.33 -10.17 -4.75
N THR A 260 11.39 -9.41 -4.48
CA THR A 260 11.87 -8.32 -5.35
C THR A 260 12.21 -8.84 -6.74
N LYS A 261 13.03 -9.89 -6.85
CA LYS A 261 13.38 -10.51 -8.15
C LYS A 261 12.14 -11.02 -8.90
N LYS A 262 11.12 -11.49 -8.18
CA LYS A 262 9.86 -11.91 -8.81
C LYS A 262 9.05 -10.71 -9.31
N ALA A 263 9.00 -9.63 -8.54
CA ALA A 263 8.34 -8.37 -8.95
C ALA A 263 8.96 -7.81 -10.24
N GLU A 264 10.29 -7.74 -10.31
CA GLU A 264 11.03 -7.30 -11.51
C GLU A 264 10.65 -8.12 -12.76
N LYS A 265 10.52 -9.44 -12.61
CA LYS A 265 10.12 -10.34 -13.71
C LYS A 265 8.69 -10.08 -14.16
N LEU A 266 7.76 -9.87 -13.23
CA LEU A 266 6.35 -9.59 -13.54
C LEU A 266 6.18 -8.22 -14.23
N GLY A 267 6.95 -7.22 -13.82
CA GLY A 267 6.95 -5.90 -14.47
C GLY A 267 7.46 -5.93 -15.91
N LYS A 268 8.39 -6.84 -16.23
CA LYS A 268 8.89 -7.03 -17.61
C LYS A 268 7.91 -7.78 -18.52
N SER A 269 7.11 -8.71 -17.98
CA SER A 269 6.09 -9.44 -18.76
C SER A 269 4.82 -8.65 -19.03
N SER A 270 4.64 -7.51 -18.37
CA SER A 270 3.52 -6.58 -18.57
C SER A 270 3.85 -5.43 -19.54
N LYS A 271 5.04 -5.47 -20.19
CA LYS A 271 5.49 -4.48 -21.19
C LYS A 271 5.16 -4.90 -22.61
#